data_AF-A0A2I1G953-F1
#
_entry.id   AF-A0A2I1G953-F1
#
_cell.length_a   1.000
_cell.length_b   1.000
_cell.length_c   1.000
_cell.angle_alpha   90.00
_cell.angle_beta   90.00
_cell.angle_gamma   90.00
#
_symmetry.space_group_name_H-M   'P 1'
#
loop_
_entity.id
_entity.type
_entity.pdbx_description
1 polymer ?
#
loop_
_entity_poly.entity_id
_entity_poly.type
_entity_poly.pdbx_seq_one_letter_code
_entity_poly.pdbx_strand_id
1 'polypeptide(L)'
;MSPPQSFEEDLAFSKTLHNHESEHGGLLAKITSKDKEAFENVVNNYMKYWVDKDPMTESEETKEARRSNYTNMTNAYYNIATDFYEYGWGESFHFCRFYPGENFYQAIARHEHYLATQLNIKSGMKVLDVGCGVGGPAREICQFSGAHITGINNNDYQISRAIRSAARIGLENKTNFIKGNFMEMPFEDNSFDAVYAIEATCHAPKLEGVYGEVFRVLKPGGTFAFYEWCVTDKYDPNDPEHRRIIRGVEYADGIPELFKTSVALQSLKNVGFEVVSAEDMALNDDTIPWYYPLEGDIRKAQCLWDYFSVFRMTHFGKFCTRALVGGLEKVGIAPAGSFQTQIVLETAGDCLVEGGKLGIFTPMYLMVGRKPQN
;
A
#
# COMPACT_ATOMS: atom_id res chain seq x y z
N MET A 1 -26.08 -0.79 -10.55
CA MET A 1 -25.54 -0.02 -11.70
C MET A 1 -24.61 -0.95 -12.44
N SER A 2 -24.70 -1.01 -13.77
CA SER A 2 -23.68 -1.72 -14.57
C SER A 2 -22.33 -1.01 -14.39
N PRO A 3 -21.21 -1.75 -14.31
CA PRO A 3 -19.89 -1.13 -14.21
C PRO A 3 -19.62 -0.25 -15.45
N PRO A 4 -18.95 0.91 -15.32
CA PRO A 4 -18.31 1.59 -16.45
C PRO A 4 -17.54 0.65 -17.37
N GLN A 5 -17.54 0.91 -18.68
CA GLN A 5 -16.93 0.06 -19.71
C GLN A 5 -15.44 -0.24 -19.43
N SER A 6 -14.69 0.70 -18.87
CA SER A 6 -13.30 0.50 -18.43
C SER A 6 -13.15 -0.55 -17.33
N PHE A 7 -14.18 -0.76 -16.50
CA PHE A 7 -14.14 -1.76 -15.43
C PHE A 7 -14.32 -3.19 -15.93
N GLU A 8 -15.14 -3.41 -16.94
CA GLU A 8 -15.27 -4.76 -17.53
C GLU A 8 -13.99 -5.17 -18.26
N GLU A 9 -13.33 -4.22 -18.93
CA GLU A 9 -12.05 -4.42 -19.61
C GLU A 9 -10.92 -4.73 -18.62
N ASP A 10 -10.78 -3.95 -17.56
CA ASP A 10 -9.78 -4.18 -16.50
C ASP A 10 -9.99 -5.53 -15.78
N LEU A 11 -11.25 -5.90 -15.49
CA LEU A 11 -11.58 -7.18 -14.86
C LEU A 11 -11.27 -8.35 -15.78
N ALA A 12 -11.57 -8.24 -17.08
CA ALA A 12 -11.23 -9.26 -18.07
C ALA A 12 -9.71 -9.42 -18.23
N PHE A 13 -8.98 -8.30 -18.21
CA PHE A 13 -7.52 -8.29 -18.23
C PHE A 13 -6.93 -8.94 -16.98
N SER A 14 -7.39 -8.56 -15.78
CA SER A 14 -7.00 -9.16 -14.51
C SER A 14 -7.24 -10.67 -14.50
N LYS A 15 -8.39 -11.12 -15.00
CA LYS A 15 -8.73 -12.55 -15.07
C LYS A 15 -7.76 -13.33 -15.94
N THR A 16 -7.41 -12.75 -17.09
CA THR A 16 -6.42 -13.32 -18.02
C THR A 16 -5.05 -13.39 -17.37
N LEU A 17 -4.62 -12.30 -16.72
CA LEU A 17 -3.30 -12.18 -16.12
C LEU A 17 -3.07 -13.14 -14.94
N HIS A 18 -4.01 -13.20 -13.99
CA HIS A 18 -3.81 -13.88 -12.71
C HIS A 18 -4.35 -15.31 -12.67
N ASN A 19 -5.13 -15.73 -13.68
CA ASN A 19 -5.75 -17.05 -13.76
C ASN A 19 -6.37 -17.51 -12.40
N HIS A 20 -7.54 -16.95 -12.09
CA HIS A 20 -8.21 -17.07 -10.79
C HIS A 20 -8.47 -18.51 -10.29
N GLU A 21 -8.33 -19.53 -11.14
CA GLU A 21 -8.46 -20.95 -10.75
C GLU A 21 -7.27 -21.46 -9.90
N SER A 22 -6.12 -20.80 -10.01
CA SER A 22 -4.87 -21.17 -9.32
C SER A 22 -4.66 -20.50 -7.94
N GLU A 23 -5.64 -19.73 -7.48
CA GLU A 23 -5.50 -18.83 -6.33
C GLU A 23 -5.32 -19.50 -4.97
N HIS A 24 -5.67 -20.78 -4.85
CA HIS A 24 -5.46 -21.57 -3.63
C HIS A 24 -4.06 -22.20 -3.55
N GLY A 25 -3.24 -22.02 -4.59
CA GLY A 25 -1.85 -22.49 -4.60
C GLY A 25 -0.89 -21.51 -3.91
N GLY A 26 0.27 -22.03 -3.50
CA GLY A 26 1.37 -21.19 -3.01
C GLY A 26 1.95 -20.28 -4.10
N LEU A 27 2.92 -19.41 -3.75
CA LEU A 27 3.49 -18.42 -4.67
C LEU A 27 3.95 -19.03 -6.00
N LEU A 28 4.61 -20.20 -5.98
CA LEU A 28 5.04 -20.87 -7.21
C LEU A 28 3.85 -21.21 -8.12
N ALA A 29 2.77 -21.77 -7.58
CA ALA A 29 1.59 -22.11 -8.37
C ALA A 29 0.99 -20.85 -9.01
N LYS A 30 0.84 -19.76 -8.23
CA LYS A 30 0.33 -18.46 -8.70
C LYS A 30 1.21 -17.82 -9.78
N ILE A 31 2.53 -17.91 -9.67
CA ILE A 31 3.44 -17.35 -10.67
C ILE A 31 3.39 -18.19 -11.96
N THR A 32 3.38 -19.52 -11.84
CA THR A 32 3.39 -20.42 -13.00
C THR A 32 2.07 -20.46 -13.77
N SER A 33 0.98 -20.06 -13.13
CA SER A 33 -0.34 -20.02 -13.74
C SER A 33 -0.66 -18.71 -14.45
N LYS A 34 0.18 -17.67 -14.27
CA LYS A 34 -0.01 -16.38 -14.94
C LYS A 34 0.12 -16.52 -16.44
N ASP A 35 -0.69 -15.75 -17.18
CA ASP A 35 -0.49 -15.61 -18.61
C ASP A 35 0.84 -14.88 -18.86
N LYS A 36 1.73 -15.52 -19.64
CA LYS A 36 3.12 -15.08 -19.79
C LYS A 36 3.23 -13.78 -20.57
N GLU A 37 2.45 -13.64 -21.64
CA GLU A 37 2.47 -12.45 -22.50
C GLU A 37 1.82 -11.26 -21.79
N ALA A 38 0.69 -11.48 -21.14
CA ALA A 38 0.04 -10.45 -20.32
C ALA A 38 0.98 -9.98 -19.20
N PHE A 39 1.65 -10.89 -18.49
CA PHE A 39 2.57 -10.52 -17.41
C PHE A 39 3.76 -9.69 -17.90
N GLU A 40 4.42 -10.10 -18.99
CA GLU A 40 5.50 -9.34 -19.60
C GLU A 40 5.04 -7.93 -20.01
N ASN A 41 3.85 -7.82 -20.60
CA ASN A 41 3.25 -6.54 -20.99
C ASN A 41 2.99 -5.62 -19.78
N VAL A 42 2.55 -6.16 -18.63
CA VAL A 42 2.37 -5.36 -17.41
C VAL A 42 3.72 -4.87 -16.88
N VAL A 43 4.73 -5.73 -16.84
CA VAL A 43 6.09 -5.35 -16.40
C VAL A 43 6.63 -4.23 -17.29
N ASN A 44 6.56 -4.39 -18.61
CA ASN A 44 7.00 -3.36 -19.57
C ASN A 44 6.20 -2.06 -19.43
N ASN A 45 4.88 -2.16 -19.21
CA ASN A 45 4.02 -1.01 -18.98
C ASN A 45 4.37 -0.27 -17.68
N TYR A 46 4.80 -0.97 -16.64
CA TYR A 46 5.27 -0.32 -15.42
C TYR A 46 6.61 0.39 -15.66
N MET A 47 7.57 -0.32 -16.26
CA MET A 47 8.93 0.17 -16.46
C MET A 47 9.03 1.40 -17.36
N LYS A 48 8.08 1.62 -18.28
CA LYS A 48 8.06 2.81 -19.16
C LYS A 48 7.93 4.14 -18.41
N TYR A 49 7.38 4.13 -17.19
CA TYR A 49 7.24 5.34 -16.35
C TYR A 49 8.55 5.72 -15.64
N TRP A 50 9.57 4.87 -15.75
CA TRP A 50 10.85 4.94 -15.02
C TRP A 50 12.04 4.84 -15.99
N VAL A 51 11.97 5.62 -17.07
CA VAL A 51 12.99 5.65 -18.14
C VAL A 51 14.27 6.40 -17.75
N ASP A 52 14.16 7.38 -16.85
CA ASP A 52 15.30 8.15 -16.34
C ASP A 52 15.97 7.38 -15.20
N LYS A 53 17.17 6.86 -15.46
CA LYS A 53 17.94 6.07 -14.48
C LYS A 53 18.66 6.93 -13.43
N ASP A 54 18.83 8.22 -13.69
CA ASP A 54 19.49 9.15 -12.78
C ASP A 54 18.44 10.00 -12.03
N PRO A 55 18.28 9.79 -10.71
CA PRO A 55 17.41 10.62 -9.88
C PRO A 55 17.76 12.12 -9.90
N MET A 56 19.00 12.47 -10.29
CA MET A 56 19.52 13.83 -10.28
C MET A 56 19.09 14.67 -11.49
N THR A 57 18.72 14.01 -12.61
CA THR A 57 18.43 14.68 -13.89
C THR A 57 16.99 14.50 -14.33
N GLU A 58 16.11 14.10 -13.43
CA GLU A 58 14.70 13.93 -13.75
C GLU A 58 14.06 15.24 -14.24
N SER A 59 13.42 15.18 -15.40
CA SER A 59 12.69 16.31 -15.96
C SER A 59 11.32 16.47 -15.29
N GLU A 60 10.84 17.71 -15.17
CA GLU A 60 9.47 17.98 -14.71
C GLU A 60 8.42 17.37 -15.66
N GLU A 61 8.74 17.18 -16.94
CA GLU A 61 7.89 16.48 -17.90
C GLU A 61 7.72 14.99 -17.53
N THR A 62 8.81 14.31 -17.15
CA THR A 62 8.77 12.91 -16.69
C THR A 62 7.93 12.78 -15.41
N LYS A 63 8.07 13.73 -14.48
CA LYS A 63 7.25 13.77 -13.25
C LYS A 63 5.77 13.97 -13.55
N GLU A 64 5.45 14.94 -14.40
CA GLU A 64 4.07 15.24 -14.76
C GLU A 64 3.42 14.08 -15.53
N ALA A 65 4.18 13.38 -16.38
CA ALA A 65 3.72 12.17 -17.04
C ALA A 65 3.32 11.08 -16.04
N ARG A 66 4.07 10.89 -14.93
CA ARG A 66 3.70 9.95 -13.86
C ARG A 66 2.46 10.42 -13.10
N ARG A 67 2.41 11.68 -12.68
CA ARG A 67 1.25 12.24 -11.96
C ARG A 67 -0.03 12.13 -12.77
N SER A 68 0.01 12.49 -14.04
CA SER A 68 -1.16 12.42 -14.93
C SER A 68 -1.60 10.99 -15.26
N ASN A 69 -0.70 10.01 -15.17
CA ASN A 69 -0.98 8.59 -15.44
C ASN A 69 -0.98 7.72 -14.17
N TYR A 70 -1.12 8.31 -12.97
CA TYR A 70 -0.95 7.62 -11.69
C TYR A 70 -1.81 6.34 -11.60
N THR A 71 -3.08 6.39 -12.00
CA THR A 71 -3.97 5.22 -11.97
C THR A 71 -3.41 4.03 -12.74
N ASN A 72 -2.93 4.27 -13.97
CA ASN A 72 -2.38 3.22 -14.82
C ASN A 72 -1.04 2.70 -14.28
N MET A 73 -0.19 3.60 -13.80
CA MET A 73 1.11 3.24 -13.23
C MET A 73 0.95 2.39 -11.96
N THR A 74 0.11 2.84 -11.03
CA THR A 74 -0.18 2.15 -9.77
C THR A 74 -0.89 0.82 -10.01
N ASN A 75 -1.83 0.75 -10.96
CA ASN A 75 -2.45 -0.53 -11.34
C ASN A 75 -1.43 -1.51 -11.94
N ALA A 76 -0.54 -1.05 -12.83
CA ALA A 76 0.51 -1.90 -13.40
C ALA A 76 1.45 -2.43 -12.30
N TYR A 77 1.81 -1.59 -11.33
CA TYR A 77 2.58 -1.98 -10.15
C TYR A 77 1.89 -3.08 -9.32
N TYR A 78 0.65 -2.87 -8.91
CA TYR A 78 -0.03 -3.85 -8.04
C TYR A 78 -0.36 -5.15 -8.77
N ASN A 79 -0.54 -5.14 -10.09
CA ASN A 79 -0.69 -6.36 -10.89
C ASN A 79 0.57 -7.24 -10.89
N ILE A 80 1.77 -6.63 -10.76
CA ILE A 80 3.01 -7.41 -10.62
C ILE A 80 3.31 -7.76 -9.16
N ALA A 81 3.02 -6.86 -8.20
CA ALA A 81 3.48 -6.97 -6.82
C ALA A 81 2.55 -7.75 -5.88
N THR A 82 1.21 -7.72 -6.10
CA THR A 82 0.22 -8.20 -5.10
C THR A 82 0.48 -9.63 -4.62
N ASP A 83 0.78 -10.57 -5.52
CA ASP A 83 1.01 -11.98 -5.13
C ASP A 83 2.29 -12.15 -4.30
N PHE A 84 3.31 -11.36 -4.59
CA PHE A 84 4.55 -11.34 -3.81
C PHE A 84 4.33 -10.71 -2.44
N TYR A 85 3.50 -9.67 -2.34
CA TYR A 85 3.11 -9.05 -1.08
C TYR A 85 2.26 -10.00 -0.22
N GLU A 86 1.25 -10.67 -0.77
CA GLU A 86 0.47 -11.65 0.00
C GLU A 86 1.35 -12.78 0.54
N TYR A 87 2.32 -13.27 -0.24
CA TYR A 87 3.22 -14.33 0.19
C TYR A 87 4.28 -13.86 1.19
N GLY A 88 4.84 -12.67 0.97
CA GLY A 88 5.99 -12.18 1.72
C GLY A 88 5.67 -11.31 2.94
N TRP A 89 4.50 -10.67 2.95
CA TRP A 89 4.07 -9.68 3.94
C TRP A 89 2.75 -10.08 4.62
N GLY A 90 1.81 -10.67 3.88
CA GLY A 90 0.50 -11.09 4.40
C GLY A 90 -0.65 -10.32 3.75
N GLU A 91 -1.85 -10.34 4.33
CA GLU A 91 -3.04 -9.73 3.71
C GLU A 91 -3.28 -8.26 4.12
N SER A 92 -2.46 -7.71 5.02
CA SER A 92 -2.45 -6.29 5.42
C SER A 92 -1.15 -5.63 4.95
N PHE A 93 -1.22 -4.93 3.82
CA PHE A 93 -0.06 -4.29 3.17
C PHE A 93 0.25 -2.94 3.78
N HIS A 94 0.77 -2.92 5.01
CA HIS A 94 1.22 -1.68 5.64
C HIS A 94 2.30 -1.93 6.69
N PHE A 95 2.91 -0.85 7.17
CA PHE A 95 3.89 -0.87 8.24
C PHE A 95 3.25 -0.68 9.61
N CYS A 96 4.01 -1.03 10.65
CA CYS A 96 3.61 -0.79 12.02
C CYS A 96 4.83 -0.60 12.92
N ARG A 97 4.57 -0.09 14.12
CA ARG A 97 5.55 -0.10 15.21
C ARG A 97 5.67 -1.51 15.79
N PHE A 98 6.84 -1.87 16.30
CA PHE A 98 7.10 -3.17 16.93
C PHE A 98 7.61 -3.01 18.36
N TYR A 99 7.25 -3.96 19.22
CA TYR A 99 7.80 -4.07 20.56
C TYR A 99 8.56 -5.39 20.77
N PRO A 100 9.51 -5.45 21.72
CA PRO A 100 10.29 -6.66 21.96
C PRO A 100 9.43 -7.90 22.20
N GLY A 101 9.65 -8.94 21.39
CA GLY A 101 8.96 -10.24 21.47
C GLY A 101 7.57 -10.26 20.83
N GLU A 102 7.11 -9.17 20.21
CA GLU A 102 5.83 -9.10 19.52
C GLU A 102 5.89 -9.80 18.16
N ASN A 103 4.87 -10.62 17.85
CA ASN A 103 4.75 -11.25 16.54
C ASN A 103 4.33 -10.22 15.47
N PHE A 104 4.84 -10.37 14.24
CA PHE A 104 4.52 -9.48 13.12
C PHE A 104 3.01 -9.25 12.91
N TYR A 105 2.21 -10.30 12.81
CA TYR A 105 0.77 -10.17 12.58
C TYR A 105 0.03 -9.54 13.77
N GLN A 106 0.50 -9.79 14.99
CA GLN A 106 -0.04 -9.15 16.19
C GLN A 106 0.28 -7.65 16.22
N ALA A 107 1.50 -7.26 15.81
CA ALA A 107 1.90 -5.85 15.72
C ALA A 107 1.08 -5.08 14.68
N ILE A 108 0.85 -5.71 13.51
CA ILE A 108 -0.01 -5.19 12.45
C ILE A 108 -1.45 -4.98 12.96
N ALA A 109 -2.07 -6.02 13.52
CA ALA A 109 -3.43 -5.93 14.07
C ALA A 109 -3.53 -4.85 15.17
N ARG A 110 -2.53 -4.76 16.07
CA ARG A 110 -2.48 -3.70 17.09
C ARG A 110 -2.45 -2.30 16.46
N HIS A 111 -1.72 -2.13 15.36
CA HIS A 111 -1.62 -0.84 14.67
C HIS A 111 -2.96 -0.45 13.99
N GLU A 112 -3.66 -1.41 13.42
CA GLU A 112 -5.01 -1.26 12.88
C GLU A 112 -6.03 -0.94 13.98
N HIS A 113 -5.97 -1.63 15.13
CA HIS A 113 -6.81 -1.35 16.31
C HIS A 113 -6.56 0.05 16.88
N TYR A 114 -5.30 0.50 16.89
CA TYR A 114 -4.95 1.84 17.33
C TYR A 114 -5.63 2.89 16.43
N LEU A 115 -5.55 2.74 15.11
CA LEU A 115 -6.21 3.62 14.15
C LEU A 115 -7.73 3.64 14.35
N ALA A 116 -8.35 2.47 14.48
CA ALA A 116 -9.78 2.35 14.75
C ALA A 116 -10.21 3.03 16.06
N THR A 117 -9.34 3.00 17.07
CA THR A 117 -9.56 3.67 18.36
C THR A 117 -9.45 5.19 18.24
N GLN A 118 -8.49 5.72 17.45
CA GLN A 118 -8.39 7.16 17.17
C GLN A 118 -9.65 7.72 16.51
N LEU A 119 -10.31 6.90 15.69
CA LEU A 119 -11.59 7.20 15.04
C LEU A 119 -12.82 6.93 15.92
N ASN A 120 -12.64 6.34 17.10
CA ASN A 120 -13.73 5.89 17.97
C ASN A 120 -14.76 5.04 17.19
N ILE A 121 -14.28 4.11 16.36
CA ILE A 121 -15.15 3.23 15.57
C ILE A 121 -15.93 2.30 16.51
N LYS A 122 -17.25 2.21 16.30
CA LYS A 122 -18.17 1.42 17.12
C LYS A 122 -19.00 0.49 16.26
N SER A 123 -19.53 -0.54 16.91
CA SER A 123 -20.46 -1.48 16.30
C SER A 123 -21.61 -0.76 15.62
N GLY A 124 -21.92 -1.17 14.38
CA GLY A 124 -23.00 -0.61 13.57
C GLY A 124 -22.67 0.68 12.80
N MET A 125 -21.52 1.32 13.03
CA MET A 125 -21.09 2.46 12.21
C MET A 125 -20.82 2.05 10.76
N LYS A 126 -21.09 2.94 9.82
CA LYS A 126 -20.65 2.83 8.42
C LYS A 126 -19.27 3.46 8.28
N VAL A 127 -18.27 2.66 7.97
CA VAL A 127 -16.88 3.08 7.85
C VAL A 127 -16.38 2.87 6.42
N LEU A 128 -15.64 3.84 5.90
CA LEU A 128 -14.96 3.72 4.61
C LEU A 128 -13.47 3.45 4.81
N ASP A 129 -12.95 2.44 4.10
CA ASP A 129 -11.54 2.13 3.92
C ASP A 129 -11.09 2.59 2.53
N VAL A 130 -10.27 3.64 2.48
CA VAL A 130 -9.81 4.26 1.24
C VAL A 130 -8.49 3.63 0.80
N GLY A 131 -8.51 2.92 -0.34
CA GLY A 131 -7.37 2.15 -0.83
C GLY A 131 -7.24 0.80 -0.12
N CYS A 132 -8.34 0.04 -0.03
CA CYS A 132 -8.46 -1.12 0.85
C CYS A 132 -7.57 -2.33 0.49
N GLY A 133 -6.84 -2.29 -0.62
CA GLY A 133 -6.01 -3.40 -1.10
C GLY A 133 -6.80 -4.73 -1.18
N VAL A 134 -6.22 -5.80 -0.63
CA VAL A 134 -6.88 -7.12 -0.50
C VAL A 134 -7.76 -7.24 0.75
N GLY A 135 -8.03 -6.13 1.44
CA GLY A 135 -9.02 -6.01 2.52
C GLY A 135 -8.60 -6.57 3.88
N GLY A 136 -7.31 -6.80 4.14
CA GLY A 136 -6.81 -7.24 5.46
C GLY A 136 -7.26 -6.32 6.59
N PRO A 137 -6.91 -5.01 6.56
CA PRO A 137 -7.30 -4.08 7.62
C PRO A 137 -8.81 -3.94 7.76
N ALA A 138 -9.55 -3.95 6.64
CA ALA A 138 -11.01 -3.96 6.66
C ALA A 138 -11.60 -5.15 7.43
N ARG A 139 -11.02 -6.35 7.27
CA ARG A 139 -11.48 -7.54 8.03
C ARG A 139 -11.09 -7.43 9.49
N GLU A 140 -9.86 -7.04 9.81
CA GLU A 140 -9.40 -6.94 11.19
C GLU A 140 -10.19 -5.88 11.97
N ILE A 141 -10.30 -4.65 11.44
CA ILE A 141 -11.04 -3.56 12.08
C ILE A 141 -12.54 -3.90 12.18
N CYS A 142 -13.12 -4.61 11.21
CA CYS A 142 -14.49 -5.09 11.29
C CYS A 142 -14.70 -6.07 12.45
N GLN A 143 -13.78 -7.04 12.64
CA GLN A 143 -13.84 -7.99 13.75
C GLN A 143 -13.66 -7.30 15.11
N PHE A 144 -12.71 -6.36 15.18
CA PHE A 144 -12.41 -5.61 16.40
C PHE A 144 -13.57 -4.72 16.86
N SER A 145 -14.17 -3.97 15.94
CA SER A 145 -15.14 -2.92 16.26
C SER A 145 -16.61 -3.34 16.11
N GLY A 146 -16.90 -4.34 15.27
CA GLY A 146 -18.25 -4.70 14.86
C GLY A 146 -18.92 -3.74 13.88
N ALA A 147 -18.18 -2.77 13.31
CA ALA A 147 -18.68 -1.84 12.30
C ALA A 147 -18.96 -2.51 10.94
N HIS A 148 -19.67 -1.79 10.07
CA HIS A 148 -19.80 -2.14 8.66
C HIS A 148 -18.75 -1.39 7.85
N ILE A 149 -17.84 -2.11 7.20
CA ILE A 149 -16.71 -1.51 6.48
C ILE A 149 -16.92 -1.66 4.97
N THR A 150 -16.92 -0.53 4.27
CA THR A 150 -16.85 -0.50 2.81
C THR A 150 -15.41 -0.15 2.41
N GLY A 151 -14.76 -1.00 1.63
CA GLY A 151 -13.46 -0.70 1.02
C GLY A 151 -13.61 -0.22 -0.42
N ILE A 152 -12.86 0.80 -0.80
CA ILE A 152 -12.70 1.26 -2.18
C ILE A 152 -11.26 1.06 -2.64
N ASN A 153 -11.08 0.48 -3.83
CA ASN A 153 -9.77 0.33 -4.45
C ASN A 153 -9.89 0.35 -5.98
N ASN A 154 -8.85 0.74 -6.69
CA ASN A 154 -8.88 0.84 -8.16
C ASN A 154 -8.53 -0.48 -8.87
N ASN A 155 -7.98 -1.46 -8.15
CA ASN A 155 -7.49 -2.72 -8.72
C ASN A 155 -8.52 -3.87 -8.56
N ASP A 156 -9.03 -4.39 -9.68
CA ASP A 156 -10.01 -5.50 -9.71
C ASP A 156 -9.49 -6.77 -9.07
N TYR A 157 -8.21 -7.11 -9.30
CA TYR A 157 -7.62 -8.31 -8.75
C TYR A 157 -7.72 -8.27 -7.22
N GLN A 158 -7.27 -7.17 -6.62
CA GLN A 158 -7.31 -6.96 -5.17
C GLN A 158 -8.72 -6.90 -4.60
N ILE A 159 -9.67 -6.23 -5.27
CA ILE A 159 -11.09 -6.22 -4.86
C ILE A 159 -11.65 -7.64 -4.85
N SER A 160 -11.37 -8.42 -5.88
CA SER A 160 -11.83 -9.81 -5.97
C SER A 160 -11.25 -10.67 -4.82
N ARG A 161 -9.97 -10.45 -4.45
CA ARG A 161 -9.30 -11.10 -3.32
C ARG A 161 -9.93 -10.69 -1.99
N ALA A 162 -10.25 -9.42 -1.81
CA ALA A 162 -10.89 -8.90 -0.61
C ALA A 162 -12.28 -9.53 -0.36
N ILE A 163 -13.11 -9.58 -1.40
CA ILE A 163 -14.45 -10.21 -1.35
C ILE A 163 -14.33 -11.69 -0.94
N ARG A 164 -13.44 -12.45 -1.60
CA ARG A 164 -13.26 -13.88 -1.30
C ARG A 164 -12.73 -14.12 0.11
N SER A 165 -11.77 -13.29 0.55
CA SER A 165 -11.16 -13.45 1.86
C SER A 165 -12.12 -13.09 2.99
N ALA A 166 -12.99 -12.09 2.80
CA ALA A 166 -14.07 -11.79 3.73
C ALA A 166 -15.10 -12.93 3.81
N ALA A 167 -15.54 -13.48 2.67
CA ALA A 167 -16.46 -14.61 2.64
C ALA A 167 -15.87 -15.87 3.33
N ARG A 168 -14.57 -16.11 3.18
CA ARG A 168 -13.89 -17.26 3.81
C ARG A 168 -13.98 -17.25 5.33
N ILE A 169 -14.05 -16.07 5.94
CA ILE A 169 -14.14 -15.90 7.40
C ILE A 169 -15.52 -15.43 7.89
N GLY A 170 -16.54 -15.46 7.02
CA GLY A 170 -17.93 -15.14 7.38
C GLY A 170 -18.22 -13.65 7.59
N LEU A 171 -17.44 -12.75 7.00
CA LEU A 171 -17.61 -11.30 7.13
C LEU A 171 -18.30 -10.64 5.93
N GLU A 172 -18.75 -11.39 4.93
CA GLU A 172 -19.37 -10.88 3.70
C GLU A 172 -20.63 -10.02 3.95
N ASN A 173 -21.29 -10.17 5.11
CA ASN A 173 -22.45 -9.37 5.49
C ASN A 173 -22.08 -8.08 6.27
N LYS A 174 -20.80 -7.93 6.65
CA LYS A 174 -20.29 -6.75 7.37
C LYS A 174 -19.25 -5.96 6.58
N THR A 175 -18.64 -6.57 5.58
CA THR A 175 -17.70 -5.91 4.68
C THR A 175 -18.21 -5.86 3.26
N ASN A 176 -18.03 -4.74 2.57
CA ASN A 176 -18.30 -4.59 1.15
C ASN A 176 -17.06 -4.03 0.47
N PHE A 177 -16.73 -4.47 -0.75
CA PHE A 177 -15.55 -3.98 -1.47
C PHE A 177 -15.97 -3.56 -2.87
N ILE A 178 -15.65 -2.32 -3.22
CA ILE A 178 -16.02 -1.74 -4.50
C ILE A 178 -14.80 -1.30 -5.29
N LYS A 179 -14.86 -1.52 -6.61
CA LYS A 179 -13.91 -0.87 -7.50
C LYS A 179 -14.27 0.60 -7.67
N GLY A 180 -13.28 1.48 -7.52
CA GLY A 180 -13.47 2.90 -7.75
C GLY A 180 -12.17 3.70 -7.64
N ASN A 181 -12.21 4.92 -8.19
CA ASN A 181 -11.13 5.88 -8.04
C ASN A 181 -11.37 6.69 -6.75
N PHE A 182 -10.44 6.69 -5.81
CA PHE A 182 -10.58 7.48 -4.59
C PHE A 182 -10.52 9.01 -4.80
N MET A 183 -10.17 9.48 -6.01
CA MET A 183 -10.23 10.88 -6.42
C MET A 183 -11.62 11.25 -6.97
N GLU A 184 -12.51 10.27 -7.14
CA GLU A 184 -13.88 10.42 -7.63
C GLU A 184 -14.73 9.27 -7.05
N MET A 185 -15.01 9.35 -5.75
CA MET A 185 -15.63 8.26 -5.01
C MET A 185 -17.12 8.13 -5.39
N PRO A 186 -17.60 6.92 -5.73
CA PRO A 186 -18.99 6.69 -6.14
C PRO A 186 -19.95 6.59 -4.94
N PHE A 187 -19.85 7.54 -4.02
CA PHE A 187 -20.70 7.63 -2.83
C PHE A 187 -21.36 9.00 -2.75
N GLU A 188 -22.54 9.06 -2.15
CA GLU A 188 -23.21 10.32 -1.85
C GLU A 188 -22.48 11.07 -0.73
N ASP A 189 -22.68 12.37 -0.68
CA ASP A 189 -22.16 13.24 0.38
C ASP A 189 -22.67 12.75 1.76
N ASN A 190 -21.84 12.87 2.79
CA ASN A 190 -22.23 12.56 4.17
C ASN A 190 -22.75 11.11 4.37
N SER A 191 -22.16 10.14 3.66
CA SER A 191 -22.54 8.72 3.72
C SER A 191 -21.93 7.96 4.91
N PHE A 192 -20.71 8.33 5.35
CA PHE A 192 -19.93 7.55 6.31
C PHE A 192 -19.77 8.25 7.67
N ASP A 193 -19.80 7.45 8.73
CA ASP A 193 -19.62 7.94 10.11
C ASP A 193 -18.13 8.16 10.44
N ALA A 194 -17.25 7.34 9.87
CA ALA A 194 -15.81 7.48 9.94
C ALA A 194 -15.16 7.02 8.63
N VAL A 195 -13.98 7.56 8.32
CA VAL A 195 -13.18 7.14 7.17
C VAL A 195 -11.76 6.86 7.65
N TYR A 196 -11.11 5.85 7.10
CA TYR A 196 -9.67 5.68 7.24
C TYR A 196 -9.00 5.39 5.90
N ALA A 197 -7.70 5.64 5.86
CA ALA A 197 -6.81 5.21 4.80
C ALA A 197 -5.52 4.70 5.45
N ILE A 198 -5.00 3.57 4.99
CA ILE A 198 -3.73 3.05 5.50
C ILE A 198 -2.78 3.00 4.32
N GLU A 199 -1.82 3.93 4.30
CA GLU A 199 -0.70 3.93 3.35
C GLU A 199 -1.10 3.94 1.87
N ALA A 200 -2.28 4.50 1.57
CA ALA A 200 -2.85 4.47 0.22
C ALA A 200 -2.88 5.83 -0.48
N THR A 201 -3.06 6.93 0.26
CA THR A 201 -3.27 8.26 -0.31
C THR A 201 -2.01 8.85 -0.93
N CYS A 202 -0.83 8.32 -0.61
CA CYS A 202 0.45 8.64 -1.25
C CYS A 202 0.48 8.35 -2.76
N HIS A 203 -0.37 7.46 -3.27
CA HIS A 203 -0.50 7.23 -4.72
C HIS A 203 -1.31 8.31 -5.44
N ALA A 204 -2.01 9.20 -4.71
CA ALA A 204 -2.76 10.28 -5.31
C ALA A 204 -1.79 11.35 -5.87
N PRO A 205 -2.04 11.87 -7.08
CA PRO A 205 -1.18 12.90 -7.68
C PRO A 205 -1.29 14.24 -6.94
N LYS A 206 -2.35 14.42 -6.14
CA LYS A 206 -2.59 15.59 -5.31
C LYS A 206 -3.40 15.21 -4.08
N LEU A 207 -2.84 15.46 -2.89
CA LEU A 207 -3.45 15.09 -1.61
C LEU A 207 -4.79 15.79 -1.36
N GLU A 208 -4.94 17.08 -1.69
CA GLU A 208 -6.23 17.77 -1.51
C GLU A 208 -7.36 17.16 -2.33
N GLY A 209 -7.06 16.47 -3.44
CA GLY A 209 -8.10 15.82 -4.25
C GLY A 209 -8.72 14.64 -3.51
N VAL A 210 -7.91 13.70 -3.02
CA VAL A 210 -8.40 12.55 -2.27
C VAL A 210 -8.95 12.95 -0.89
N TYR A 211 -8.29 13.88 -0.19
CA TYR A 211 -8.80 14.36 1.10
C TYR A 211 -10.12 15.12 0.91
N GLY A 212 -10.30 15.83 -0.21
CA GLY A 212 -11.55 16.50 -0.57
C GLY A 212 -12.70 15.52 -0.77
N GLU A 213 -12.47 14.41 -1.47
CA GLU A 213 -13.48 13.35 -1.60
C GLU A 213 -13.81 12.69 -0.26
N VAL A 214 -12.80 12.44 0.57
CA VAL A 214 -13.03 11.96 1.95
C VAL A 214 -13.88 12.94 2.75
N PHE A 215 -13.57 14.24 2.67
CA PHE A 215 -14.36 15.29 3.34
C PHE A 215 -15.81 15.29 2.85
N ARG A 216 -16.04 15.13 1.55
CA ARG A 216 -17.37 15.10 0.95
C ARG A 216 -18.21 13.94 1.47
N VAL A 217 -17.66 12.71 1.45
CA VAL A 217 -18.40 11.48 1.82
C VAL A 217 -18.53 11.28 3.32
N LEU A 218 -17.69 11.94 4.14
CA LEU A 218 -17.77 11.89 5.59
C LEU A 218 -18.93 12.76 6.12
N LYS A 219 -19.66 12.27 7.12
CA LYS A 219 -20.73 13.05 7.77
C LYS A 219 -20.18 14.23 8.57
N PRO A 220 -20.96 15.31 8.79
CA PRO A 220 -20.57 16.38 9.72
C PRO A 220 -20.30 15.81 11.11
N GLY A 221 -19.19 16.21 11.72
CA GLY A 221 -18.70 15.66 12.99
C GLY A 221 -17.97 14.31 12.89
N GLY A 222 -18.00 13.67 11.72
CA GLY A 222 -17.26 12.45 11.45
C GLY A 222 -15.76 12.68 11.46
N THR A 223 -15.00 11.61 11.66
CA THR A 223 -13.54 11.64 11.75
C THR A 223 -12.88 10.88 10.61
N PHE A 224 -11.76 11.41 10.14
CA PHE A 224 -10.86 10.79 9.17
C PHE A 224 -9.49 10.58 9.83
N ALA A 225 -8.98 9.35 9.83
CA ALA A 225 -7.66 9.05 10.35
C ALA A 225 -6.89 8.16 9.38
N PHE A 226 -5.61 8.44 9.20
CA PHE A 226 -4.82 7.73 8.22
C PHE A 226 -3.34 7.75 8.52
N TYR A 227 -2.66 6.73 8.04
CA TYR A 227 -1.19 6.65 8.00
C TYR A 227 -0.73 7.01 6.60
N GLU A 228 0.07 8.07 6.48
CA GLU A 228 0.55 8.59 5.20
C GLU A 228 2.04 8.28 5.01
N TRP A 229 2.41 7.91 3.78
CA TRP A 229 3.81 7.88 3.38
C TRP A 229 4.27 9.28 3.03
N CYS A 230 5.30 9.76 3.72
CA CYS A 230 5.83 11.10 3.55
C CYS A 230 7.36 11.09 3.57
N VAL A 231 7.95 12.09 2.91
CA VAL A 231 9.30 12.53 3.26
C VAL A 231 9.23 13.46 4.48
N THR A 232 10.23 13.36 5.37
CA THR A 232 10.29 14.17 6.58
C THR A 232 11.03 15.49 6.34
N ASP A 233 11.10 16.35 7.36
CA ASP A 233 11.89 17.59 7.29
C ASP A 233 13.41 17.34 7.22
N LYS A 234 13.88 16.12 7.50
CA LYS A 234 15.29 15.74 7.32
C LYS A 234 15.67 15.51 5.86
N TYR A 235 14.68 15.31 4.98
CA TYR A 235 14.92 15.12 3.56
C TYR A 235 15.45 16.41 2.92
N ASP A 236 16.66 16.34 2.41
CA ASP A 236 17.28 17.39 1.58
C ASP A 236 17.26 16.97 0.10
N PRO A 237 16.48 17.65 -0.77
CA PRO A 237 16.43 17.34 -2.18
C PRO A 237 17.73 17.69 -2.93
N ASN A 238 18.68 18.40 -2.31
CA ASN A 238 19.98 18.68 -2.91
C ASN A 238 21.02 17.59 -2.61
N ASP A 239 20.79 16.77 -1.59
CA ASP A 239 21.65 15.63 -1.27
C ASP A 239 21.40 14.50 -2.29
N PRO A 240 22.42 14.07 -3.05
CA PRO A 240 22.28 13.00 -4.04
C PRO A 240 21.83 11.67 -3.44
N GLU A 241 22.27 11.36 -2.21
CA GLU A 241 21.94 10.10 -1.55
C GLU A 241 20.50 10.09 -1.06
N HIS A 242 20.04 11.20 -0.46
CA HIS A 242 18.63 11.36 -0.11
C HIS A 242 17.72 11.20 -1.32
N ARG A 243 18.06 11.84 -2.45
CA ARG A 243 17.29 11.69 -3.70
C ARG A 243 17.31 10.26 -4.22
N ARG A 244 18.46 9.59 -4.22
CA ARG A 244 18.55 8.18 -4.65
C ARG A 244 17.61 7.30 -3.85
N ILE A 245 17.58 7.49 -2.52
CA ILE A 245 16.73 6.70 -1.61
C ILE A 245 15.26 6.98 -1.87
N ILE A 246 14.83 8.25 -1.82
CA ILE A 246 13.42 8.61 -2.00
C ILE A 246 12.93 8.23 -3.40
N ARG A 247 13.75 8.44 -4.44
CA ARG A 247 13.43 8.00 -5.79
C ARG A 247 13.30 6.48 -5.90
N GLY A 248 14.15 5.75 -5.17
CA GLY A 248 14.06 4.30 -5.06
C GLY A 248 12.74 3.84 -4.43
N VAL A 249 12.28 4.52 -3.37
CA VAL A 249 10.95 4.28 -2.78
C VAL A 249 9.85 4.56 -3.80
N GLU A 250 9.86 5.73 -4.43
CA GLU A 250 8.86 6.09 -5.45
C GLU A 250 8.79 5.06 -6.59
N TYR A 251 9.96 4.64 -7.09
CA TYR A 251 10.10 3.65 -8.15
C TYR A 251 9.67 2.25 -7.73
N ALA A 252 10.03 1.83 -6.54
CA ALA A 252 9.87 0.44 -6.17
C ALA A 252 8.53 0.15 -5.50
N ASP A 253 7.82 1.20 -5.10
CA ASP A 253 6.50 1.13 -4.47
C ASP A 253 5.38 1.73 -5.35
N GLY A 254 5.67 2.16 -6.58
CA GLY A 254 4.65 2.63 -7.52
C GLY A 254 3.99 3.95 -7.10
N ILE A 255 4.77 4.83 -6.47
CA ILE A 255 4.33 6.13 -5.97
C ILE A 255 4.75 7.22 -6.98
N PRO A 256 3.82 8.05 -7.47
CA PRO A 256 4.15 9.09 -8.46
C PRO A 256 5.18 10.09 -7.95
N GLU A 257 4.98 10.54 -6.71
CA GLU A 257 5.80 11.49 -5.97
C GLU A 257 5.45 11.44 -4.48
N LEU A 258 6.46 11.43 -3.60
CA LEU A 258 6.23 11.54 -2.17
C LEU A 258 6.17 13.01 -1.72
N PHE A 259 5.17 13.34 -0.91
CA PHE A 259 5.02 14.68 -0.34
C PHE A 259 5.67 14.80 1.04
N LYS A 260 6.00 16.03 1.44
CA LYS A 260 6.44 16.32 2.81
C LYS A 260 5.28 16.15 3.79
N THR A 261 5.58 15.73 5.02
CA THR A 261 4.61 15.69 6.14
C THR A 261 3.88 17.03 6.33
N SER A 262 4.59 18.14 6.16
CA SER A 262 4.04 19.50 6.23
C SER A 262 3.05 19.80 5.10
N VAL A 263 3.29 19.28 3.89
CA VAL A 263 2.36 19.40 2.75
C VAL A 263 1.09 18.60 3.05
N ALA A 264 1.22 17.34 3.47
CA ALA A 264 0.08 16.50 3.80
C ALA A 264 -0.82 17.12 4.89
N LEU A 265 -0.20 17.63 5.96
CA LEU A 265 -0.92 18.31 7.04
C LEU A 265 -1.62 19.60 6.56
N GLN A 266 -0.97 20.37 5.68
CA GLN A 266 -1.56 21.59 5.14
C GLN A 266 -2.69 21.27 4.17
N SER A 267 -2.57 20.23 3.34
CA SER A 267 -3.62 19.75 2.44
C SER A 267 -4.88 19.35 3.21
N LEU A 268 -4.72 18.66 4.35
CA LEU A 268 -5.83 18.29 5.23
C LEU A 268 -6.59 19.54 5.74
N LYS A 269 -5.86 20.58 6.18
CA LYS A 269 -6.44 21.86 6.61
C LYS A 269 -7.10 22.63 5.48
N ASN A 270 -6.47 22.67 4.30
CA ASN A 270 -6.97 23.39 3.14
C ASN A 270 -8.34 22.87 2.68
N VAL A 271 -8.57 21.56 2.80
CA VAL A 271 -9.86 20.92 2.48
C VAL A 271 -10.96 21.28 3.48
N GLY A 272 -10.59 21.68 4.71
CA GLY A 272 -11.53 22.14 5.73
C GLY A 272 -11.66 21.22 6.96
N PHE A 273 -10.80 20.22 7.10
CA PHE A 273 -10.75 19.42 8.33
C PHE A 273 -10.20 20.22 9.51
N GLU A 274 -10.82 20.04 10.67
CA GLU A 274 -10.23 20.40 11.96
C GLU A 274 -9.20 19.32 12.34
N VAL A 275 -7.93 19.68 12.41
CA VAL A 275 -6.88 18.74 12.81
C VAL A 275 -6.98 18.46 14.31
N VAL A 276 -7.31 17.21 14.65
CA VAL A 276 -7.38 16.71 16.02
C VAL A 276 -5.99 16.33 16.52
N SER A 277 -5.23 15.61 15.70
CA SER A 277 -3.84 15.24 15.97
C SER A 277 -3.06 15.00 14.68
N ALA A 278 -1.74 15.17 14.76
CA ALA A 278 -0.79 14.80 13.72
C ALA A 278 0.53 14.37 14.38
N GLU A 279 1.00 13.16 14.13
CA GLU A 279 2.18 12.57 14.76
C GLU A 279 2.90 11.65 13.77
N ASP A 280 4.23 11.73 13.74
CA ASP A 280 5.03 10.73 13.00
C ASP A 280 5.30 9.52 13.89
N MET A 281 4.56 8.44 13.64
CA MET A 281 4.65 7.24 14.44
C MET A 281 5.98 6.50 14.23
N ALA A 282 6.70 6.77 13.14
CA ALA A 282 7.99 6.15 12.83
C ALA A 282 9.18 6.75 13.59
N LEU A 283 9.01 7.96 14.14
CA LEU A 283 10.04 8.66 14.92
C LEU A 283 10.00 8.33 16.42
N ASN A 284 9.15 7.39 16.84
CA ASN A 284 9.14 6.92 18.21
C ASN A 284 10.47 6.24 18.57
N ASP A 285 10.91 6.39 19.82
CA ASP A 285 12.14 5.77 20.36
C ASP A 285 11.93 4.28 20.69
N ASP A 286 11.35 3.55 19.74
CA ASP A 286 11.11 2.11 19.88
C ASP A 286 12.43 1.36 19.76
N THR A 287 12.62 0.39 20.66
CA THR A 287 13.82 -0.47 20.65
C THR A 287 13.93 -1.29 19.37
N ILE A 288 12.79 -1.65 18.77
CA ILE A 288 12.71 -2.39 17.52
C ILE A 288 12.24 -1.43 16.42
N PRO A 289 13.05 -1.17 15.38
CA PRO A 289 12.65 -0.25 14.32
C PRO A 289 11.52 -0.85 13.47
N TRP A 290 10.62 0.01 12.97
CA TRP A 290 9.52 -0.39 12.08
C TRP A 290 10.00 -1.13 10.82
N TYR A 291 11.23 -0.86 10.37
CA TYR A 291 11.83 -1.49 9.19
C TYR A 291 12.59 -2.79 9.49
N TYR A 292 12.59 -3.29 10.74
CA TYR A 292 13.34 -4.52 11.08
C TYR A 292 13.00 -5.74 10.20
N PRO A 293 11.74 -5.96 9.75
CA PRO A 293 11.42 -7.13 8.93
C PRO A 293 12.13 -7.09 7.56
N LEU A 294 12.47 -5.88 7.08
CA LEU A 294 13.10 -5.63 5.79
C LEU A 294 14.62 -5.54 5.86
N GLU A 295 15.17 -5.20 7.03
CA GLU A 295 16.60 -4.90 7.20
C GLU A 295 17.51 -6.11 6.97
N GLY A 296 16.99 -7.34 7.15
CA GLY A 296 17.79 -8.55 7.03
C GLY A 296 18.72 -8.80 8.23
N ASP A 297 18.58 -8.07 9.34
CA ASP A 297 19.33 -8.34 10.56
C ASP A 297 18.64 -9.42 11.41
N ILE A 298 19.06 -10.67 11.24
CA ILE A 298 18.50 -11.84 11.94
C ILE A 298 18.56 -11.70 13.47
N ARG A 299 19.49 -10.90 14.01
CA ARG A 299 19.59 -10.67 15.46
C ARG A 299 18.40 -9.89 16.03
N LYS A 300 17.64 -9.21 15.17
CA LYS A 300 16.41 -8.48 15.50
C LYS A 300 15.14 -9.30 15.26
N ALA A 301 15.24 -10.60 14.97
CA ALA A 301 14.08 -11.48 14.88
C ALA A 301 13.33 -11.53 16.23
N GLN A 302 12.01 -11.27 16.21
CA GLN A 302 11.18 -11.23 17.42
C GLN A 302 10.56 -12.59 17.75
N CYS A 303 10.36 -13.44 16.74
CA CYS A 303 9.82 -14.79 16.92
C CYS A 303 10.47 -15.81 15.98
N LEU A 304 10.16 -17.11 16.15
CA LEU A 304 10.73 -18.18 15.32
C LEU A 304 10.45 -18.00 13.82
N TRP A 305 9.28 -17.49 13.47
CA TRP A 305 8.91 -17.23 12.08
C TRP A 305 9.74 -16.09 11.46
N ASP A 306 10.13 -15.10 12.25
CA ASP A 306 10.94 -13.96 11.79
C ASP A 306 12.31 -14.41 11.27
N TYR A 307 12.88 -15.49 11.82
CA TYR A 307 14.16 -16.01 11.31
C TYR A 307 14.07 -16.37 9.83
N PHE A 308 12.93 -16.90 9.36
CA PHE A 308 12.73 -17.22 7.95
C PHE A 308 12.50 -15.96 7.11
N SER A 309 11.62 -15.05 7.55
CA SER A 309 11.29 -13.84 6.80
C SER A 309 12.49 -12.87 6.73
N VAL A 310 13.18 -12.63 7.85
CA VAL A 310 14.36 -11.76 7.93
C VAL A 310 15.55 -12.38 7.20
N PHE A 311 15.76 -13.71 7.28
CA PHE A 311 16.82 -14.36 6.51
C PHE A 311 16.67 -14.12 5.00
N ARG A 312 15.44 -14.20 4.48
CA ARG A 312 15.14 -13.91 3.06
C ARG A 312 15.58 -12.50 2.65
N MET A 313 15.55 -11.54 3.58
CA MET A 313 15.95 -10.16 3.35
C MET A 313 17.47 -9.91 3.48
N THR A 314 18.25 -10.88 3.97
CA THR A 314 19.72 -10.77 3.98
C THR A 314 20.30 -10.71 2.57
N HIS A 315 21.53 -10.21 2.39
CA HIS A 315 22.22 -10.24 1.10
C HIS A 315 22.27 -11.65 0.48
N PHE A 316 22.49 -12.67 1.31
CA PHE A 316 22.53 -14.06 0.86
C PHE A 316 21.12 -14.57 0.51
N GLY A 317 20.11 -14.28 1.33
CA GLY A 317 18.70 -14.63 1.06
C GLY A 317 18.19 -14.00 -0.23
N LYS A 318 18.47 -12.71 -0.45
CA LYS A 318 18.19 -11.99 -1.70
C LYS A 318 18.93 -12.60 -2.89
N PHE A 319 20.20 -12.96 -2.73
CA PHE A 319 20.95 -13.68 -3.77
C PHE A 319 20.30 -15.03 -4.14
N CYS A 320 19.96 -15.85 -3.15
CA CYS A 320 19.28 -17.14 -3.38
C CYS A 320 17.94 -16.94 -4.10
N THR A 321 17.15 -15.96 -3.67
CA THR A 321 15.85 -15.64 -4.27
C THR A 321 16.01 -15.21 -5.72
N ARG A 322 16.94 -14.28 -6.02
CA ARG A 322 17.27 -13.86 -7.39
C ARG A 322 17.72 -15.02 -8.27
N ALA A 323 18.62 -15.86 -7.78
CA ALA A 323 19.11 -17.01 -8.53
C ALA A 323 17.99 -18.00 -8.86
N LEU A 324 17.10 -18.27 -7.90
CA LEU A 324 15.93 -19.12 -8.10
C LEU A 324 14.97 -18.53 -9.14
N VAL A 325 14.53 -17.28 -8.95
CA VAL A 325 13.57 -16.62 -9.84
C VAL A 325 14.15 -16.50 -11.25
N GLY A 326 15.41 -16.08 -11.38
CA GLY A 326 16.09 -15.98 -12.69
C GLY A 326 16.27 -17.34 -13.36
N GLY A 327 16.52 -18.40 -12.59
CA GLY A 327 16.56 -19.78 -13.09
C GLY A 327 15.20 -20.23 -13.64
N LEU A 328 14.12 -20.01 -12.87
CA LEU A 328 12.75 -20.36 -13.26
C LEU A 328 12.29 -19.59 -14.50
N GLU A 329 12.64 -18.32 -14.62
CA GLU A 329 12.35 -17.51 -15.81
C GLU A 329 13.12 -18.03 -17.03
N LYS A 330 14.42 -18.33 -16.88
CA LYS A 330 15.27 -18.83 -17.97
C LYS A 330 14.78 -20.15 -18.57
N VAL A 331 14.20 -21.03 -17.76
CA VAL A 331 13.61 -22.30 -18.22
C VAL A 331 12.14 -22.18 -18.62
N GLY A 332 11.57 -20.97 -18.56
CA GLY A 332 10.19 -20.67 -18.96
C GLY A 332 9.11 -21.16 -17.99
N ILE A 333 9.46 -21.49 -16.75
CA ILE A 333 8.50 -21.84 -15.70
C ILE A 333 7.88 -20.57 -15.11
N ALA A 334 8.70 -19.56 -14.80
CA ALA A 334 8.22 -18.22 -14.45
C ALA A 334 8.06 -17.36 -15.73
N PRO A 335 7.09 -16.44 -15.77
CA PRO A 335 6.90 -15.53 -16.89
C PRO A 335 8.06 -14.55 -17.02
N ALA A 336 8.31 -14.07 -18.24
CA ALA A 336 9.35 -13.08 -18.51
C ALA A 336 9.11 -11.79 -17.70
N GLY A 337 10.16 -11.23 -17.12
CA GLY A 337 10.09 -10.08 -16.23
C GLY A 337 9.93 -10.43 -14.75
N SER A 338 9.79 -11.70 -14.37
CA SER A 338 9.72 -12.12 -12.96
C SER A 338 10.97 -11.74 -12.17
N PHE A 339 12.15 -11.90 -12.77
CA PHE A 339 13.43 -11.48 -12.20
C PHE A 339 13.47 -9.96 -12.03
N GLN A 340 12.98 -9.21 -13.02
CA GLN A 340 12.89 -7.76 -12.93
C GLN A 340 11.97 -7.33 -11.79
N THR A 341 10.80 -7.95 -11.63
CA THR A 341 9.90 -7.71 -10.49
C THR A 341 10.59 -8.00 -9.16
N GLN A 342 11.37 -9.08 -9.05
CA GLN A 342 12.14 -9.38 -7.84
C GLN A 342 13.16 -8.26 -7.51
N ILE A 343 13.84 -7.70 -8.51
CA ILE A 343 14.78 -6.58 -8.32
C ILE A 343 14.05 -5.31 -7.86
N VAL A 344 12.87 -5.01 -8.43
CA VAL A 344 12.02 -3.91 -7.98
C VAL A 344 11.67 -4.06 -6.49
N LEU A 345 11.16 -5.22 -6.09
CA LEU A 345 10.77 -5.49 -4.70
C LEU A 345 11.95 -5.45 -3.72
N GLU A 346 13.13 -5.92 -4.13
CA GLU A 346 14.35 -5.77 -3.31
C GLU A 346 14.75 -4.31 -3.14
N THR A 347 14.62 -3.50 -4.19
CA THR A 347 14.90 -2.07 -4.17
C THR A 347 13.95 -1.32 -3.22
N ALA A 348 12.66 -1.68 -3.21
CA ALA A 348 11.69 -1.13 -2.26
C ALA A 348 12.16 -1.38 -0.82
N GLY A 349 12.44 -2.65 -0.49
CA GLY A 349 12.88 -3.02 0.85
C GLY A 349 14.16 -2.29 1.29
N ASP A 350 15.16 -2.18 0.41
CA ASP A 350 16.42 -1.49 0.73
C ASP A 350 16.23 0.02 0.91
N CYS A 351 15.51 0.69 0.00
CA CYS A 351 15.28 2.12 0.09
C CYS A 351 14.38 2.52 1.28
N LEU A 352 13.40 1.69 1.65
CA LEU A 352 12.59 1.91 2.85
C LEU A 352 13.44 1.81 4.13
N VAL A 353 14.33 0.82 4.22
CA VAL A 353 15.27 0.66 5.34
C VAL A 353 16.26 1.83 5.41
N GLU A 354 16.85 2.22 4.28
CA GLU A 354 17.79 3.34 4.20
C GLU A 354 17.10 4.66 4.57
N GLY A 355 15.92 4.92 4.02
CA GLY A 355 15.10 6.11 4.31
C GLY A 355 14.69 6.18 5.77
N GLY A 356 14.30 5.05 6.36
CA GLY A 356 13.99 4.93 7.78
C GLY A 356 15.21 5.16 8.68
N LYS A 357 16.39 4.63 8.32
CA LYS A 357 17.64 4.82 9.08
C LYS A 357 18.11 6.28 9.09
N LEU A 358 18.01 6.97 7.96
CA LEU A 358 18.30 8.41 7.88
C LEU A 358 17.18 9.26 8.49
N GLY A 359 15.99 8.68 8.66
CA GLY A 359 14.79 9.37 9.14
C GLY A 359 14.27 10.40 8.14
N ILE A 360 14.56 10.23 6.85
CA ILE A 360 14.12 11.10 5.75
C ILE A 360 12.77 10.66 5.17
N PHE A 361 12.30 9.47 5.54
CA PHE A 361 11.06 8.87 5.11
C PHE A 361 10.29 8.32 6.31
N THR A 362 8.96 8.43 6.27
CA THR A 362 8.05 7.79 7.22
C THR A 362 6.89 7.13 6.46
N PRO A 363 6.55 5.86 6.75
CA PRO A 363 5.34 5.23 6.24
C PRO A 363 4.12 5.48 7.14
N MET A 364 4.32 6.04 8.33
CA MET A 364 3.35 6.04 9.42
C MET A 364 3.07 7.44 9.96
N TYR A 365 3.00 8.45 9.08
CA TYR A 365 2.59 9.79 9.52
C TYR A 365 1.09 9.78 9.80
N LEU A 366 0.73 9.65 11.08
CA LEU A 366 -0.65 9.58 11.54
C LEU A 366 -1.25 10.98 11.57
N MET A 367 -2.34 11.16 10.85
CA MET A 367 -3.18 12.36 10.94
C MET A 367 -4.59 11.97 11.31
N VAL A 368 -5.22 12.76 12.20
CA VAL A 368 -6.63 12.64 12.56
C VAL A 368 -7.30 13.99 12.32
N GLY A 369 -8.22 14.03 11.36
CA GLY A 369 -9.05 15.18 11.04
C GLY A 369 -10.50 14.94 11.44
N ARG A 370 -11.20 15.99 11.86
CA ARG A 370 -12.66 16.00 12.05
C ARG A 370 -13.30 16.91 11.02
N LYS A 371 -14.37 16.44 10.37
CA LYS A 371 -15.22 17.31 9.57
C LYS A 371 -16.04 18.20 10.52
N PRO A 372 -16.02 19.54 10.37
CA PRO A 372 -16.83 20.43 11.19
C PRO A 372 -18.31 20.02 11.22
N GLN A 373 -19.01 20.36 12.30
CA GLN A 373 -20.43 20.03 12.48
C GLN A 373 -21.37 20.87 11.58
N ASN A 374 -20.86 21.99 11.07
CA ASN A 374 -21.63 23.10 10.53
C ASN A 374 -21.81 23.04 9.01
#